data_AF-A0A8H6DZE8-F1
#
_entry.id   AF-A0A8H6DZE8-F1
#
_cell.length_a   1.000
_cell.length_b   1.000
_cell.length_c   1.000
_cell.angle_alpha   90.00
_cell.angle_beta   90.00
_cell.angle_gamma   90.00
#
_symmetry.space_group_name_H-M   'P 1'
#
loop_
_entity.id
_entity.type
_entity.pdbx_description
1 polymer ?
#
loop_
_entity_poly.entity_id
_entity_poly.type
_entity_poly.pdbx_seq_one_letter_code
_entity_poly.pdbx_strand_id
1 'polypeptide(L)'
;MIDIQNIGTGEASETLDDFLQPISQHADIDSFDWVKFSMAPGITSPVRGDAVPPGVIPSLPTNIIPEPCANPPWPMDNQNFGYPLESTLQISRPVTTESILHIINLFLDRLHASMPFFERSYLVDNIYAQRPLYDQSFNALVHAISALTVFQMMQKSHKETRSSVHIEKAEWLLAEAVRLHSHADFGENPVLEHVLTSVFLFGCQFSKGNHHATRFRLREAITLAETMGLDDPQTYENISRDEKNRRLRTFLCLTVIHRVYAIQRDSPINDYLLTSSRLHIVRTTLNQLSTNFGQPDEKVIAGLGYMVDLIDFVDSTFVKCWRNQCWNEATPTHISAKTVSTLLQRYTEPMSTRESPNDAQRADVLVTRHWICHILWDLGSRHGFLQAENAVVQMRPDYALTIAHDSIETCESLDMTSLECHGVGLVSISSYTP
;
A
#
# COMPACT_ATOMS: atom_id res chain seq x y z
N MET A 1 5.57 49.14 39.34
CA MET A 1 6.39 48.35 40.29
C MET A 1 5.43 47.43 41.02
N ILE A 2 5.18 46.24 40.46
CA ILE A 2 4.60 45.14 41.22
C ILE A 2 5.45 43.94 40.87
N ASP A 3 6.19 43.50 41.88
CA ASP A 3 7.04 42.32 41.87
C ASP A 3 6.21 41.06 42.19
N ILE A 4 6.77 39.97 41.70
CA ILE A 4 6.27 38.60 41.60
C ILE A 4 6.33 37.88 42.95
N GLN A 5 5.39 36.96 43.24
CA GLN A 5 5.73 35.56 43.59
C GLN A 5 4.54 34.59 43.73
N ASN A 6 4.78 33.40 43.17
CA ASN A 6 4.16 32.09 43.33
C ASN A 6 2.86 31.75 42.60
N ILE A 7 3.03 31.14 41.41
CA ILE A 7 2.13 30.11 40.87
C ILE A 7 2.96 28.82 40.73
N GLY A 8 2.51 27.78 41.43
CA GLY A 8 3.07 26.43 41.31
C GLY A 8 2.72 25.84 39.95
N THR A 9 3.75 25.35 39.25
CA THR A 9 3.62 24.58 38.02
C THR A 9 3.38 23.11 38.36
N GLY A 10 2.18 22.62 38.06
CA GLY A 10 1.86 21.21 37.93
C GLY A 10 1.18 21.00 36.59
N GLU A 11 1.95 20.91 35.51
CA GLU A 11 1.45 20.40 34.23
C GLU A 11 1.23 18.89 34.39
N ALA A 12 -0.03 18.46 34.36
CA ALA A 12 -0.37 17.06 34.25
C ALA A 12 0.05 16.56 32.87
N SER A 13 1.04 15.67 32.84
CA SER A 13 1.41 14.90 31.64
C SER A 13 0.25 13.97 31.30
N GLU A 14 -0.53 14.28 30.26
CA GLU A 14 -1.48 13.33 29.67
C GLU A 14 -0.72 12.07 29.26
N THR A 15 -1.09 10.93 29.83
CA THR A 15 -0.48 9.65 29.53
C THR A 15 -1.17 8.99 28.33
N LEU A 16 -0.48 8.08 27.64
CA LEU A 16 -1.03 7.30 26.52
C LEU A 16 -2.36 6.61 26.90
N ASP A 17 -2.48 6.19 28.15
CA ASP A 17 -3.67 5.54 28.69
C ASP A 17 -4.85 6.52 28.76
N ASP A 18 -4.62 7.82 29.03
CA ASP A 18 -5.66 8.84 29.13
C ASP A 18 -6.29 9.19 27.77
N PHE A 19 -5.52 9.12 26.67
CA PHE A 19 -6.03 9.30 25.32
C PHE A 19 -6.69 8.04 24.75
N LEU A 20 -6.22 6.85 25.14
CA LEU A 20 -6.74 5.57 24.64
C LEU A 20 -7.94 5.05 25.45
N GLN A 21 -8.12 5.51 26.69
CA GLN A 21 -9.30 5.19 27.50
C GLN A 21 -10.64 5.62 26.87
N PRO A 22 -10.84 6.87 26.40
CA PRO A 22 -12.08 7.25 25.72
C PRO A 22 -12.26 6.51 24.38
N ILE A 23 -11.17 6.18 23.68
CA ILE A 23 -11.19 5.44 22.41
C ILE A 23 -11.57 3.96 22.60
N SER A 24 -11.31 3.38 23.78
CA SER A 24 -11.71 2.01 24.13
C SER A 24 -13.17 1.85 24.56
N GLN A 25 -13.87 2.94 24.91
CA GLN A 25 -15.24 2.87 25.44
C GLN A 25 -16.34 2.94 24.37
N HIS A 26 -15.98 3.26 23.12
CA HIS A 26 -16.81 3.07 21.93
C HIS A 26 -16.04 2.17 20.96
N ALA A 27 -16.24 0.86 21.12
CA ALA A 27 -15.63 -0.16 20.28
C ALA A 27 -16.34 -0.22 18.91
N ASP A 28 -16.02 0.73 18.04
CA ASP A 28 -16.40 0.71 16.63
C ASP A 28 -15.33 -0.04 15.81
N ILE A 29 -15.79 -0.97 14.96
CA ILE A 29 -14.96 -1.83 14.13
C ILE A 29 -14.47 -1.02 12.93
N ASP A 30 -13.17 -0.75 12.87
CA ASP A 30 -12.54 0.04 11.82
C ASP A 30 -11.73 -0.85 10.85
N SER A 31 -11.70 -0.48 9.56
CA SER A 31 -10.94 -1.11 8.45
C SER A 31 -9.79 -0.21 8.00
N PHE A 32 -8.70 -0.79 7.49
CA PHE A 32 -7.65 -0.11 6.72
C PHE A 32 -8.04 -0.01 5.24
N ASP A 33 -8.07 1.21 4.69
CA ASP A 33 -8.56 1.43 3.34
C ASP A 33 -7.44 1.35 2.28
N TRP A 34 -7.54 0.37 1.38
CA TRP A 34 -6.70 0.23 0.18
C TRP A 34 -6.86 1.39 -0.81
N VAL A 35 -7.96 2.14 -0.73
CA VAL A 35 -8.34 3.29 -1.57
C VAL A 35 -7.90 4.63 -0.97
N LYS A 36 -7.56 4.71 0.33
CA LYS A 36 -6.83 5.82 0.97
C LYS A 36 -5.40 6.01 0.44
N PHE A 37 -4.97 5.12 -0.47
CA PHE A 37 -3.87 5.40 -1.37
C PHE A 37 -4.14 6.53 -2.39
N SER A 38 -5.36 7.06 -2.43
CA SER A 38 -5.80 8.23 -3.19
C SER A 38 -5.42 9.55 -2.48
N MET A 39 -4.42 10.22 -3.05
CA MET A 39 -4.09 11.65 -2.92
C MET A 39 -3.25 12.15 -1.73
N ALA A 40 -2.02 12.57 -2.08
CA ALA A 40 -1.44 13.82 -1.60
C ALA A 40 -1.57 14.85 -2.74
N PRO A 41 -1.82 16.15 -2.49
CA PRO A 41 -2.09 17.12 -3.54
C PRO A 41 -0.79 17.56 -4.24
N GLY A 42 -0.85 17.70 -5.57
CA GLY A 42 0.02 18.60 -6.33
C GLY A 42 0.90 17.96 -7.40
N ILE A 43 0.36 17.81 -8.61
CA ILE A 43 1.17 18.03 -9.83
C ILE A 43 0.35 18.94 -10.75
N THR A 44 0.73 20.22 -10.80
CA THR A 44 0.36 21.13 -11.89
C THR A 44 1.10 20.70 -13.15
N SER A 45 0.35 20.40 -14.22
CA SER A 45 0.92 20.13 -15.55
C SER A 45 1.69 21.35 -16.07
N PRO A 46 2.86 21.19 -16.73
CA PRO A 46 3.47 22.29 -17.44
C PRO A 46 2.65 22.60 -18.70
N VAL A 47 2.42 23.88 -18.91
CA VAL A 47 1.72 24.47 -20.05
C VAL A 47 2.44 24.14 -21.36
N ARG A 48 1.64 23.81 -22.37
CA ARG A 48 1.98 23.54 -23.77
C ARG A 48 2.77 24.70 -24.38
N GLY A 49 4.03 24.46 -24.76
CA GLY A 49 4.84 25.36 -25.59
C GLY A 49 4.77 24.94 -27.06
N ASP A 50 4.63 25.93 -27.93
CA ASP A 50 4.31 25.81 -29.35
C ASP A 50 5.35 25.09 -30.23
N ALA A 51 4.87 24.60 -31.37
CA ALA A 51 5.56 23.80 -32.37
C ALA A 51 6.70 24.53 -33.11
N VAL A 52 7.76 23.77 -33.46
CA VAL A 52 8.77 24.16 -34.48
C VAL A 52 8.88 23.02 -35.52
N PRO A 53 8.84 23.30 -36.83
CA PRO A 53 8.83 22.28 -37.89
C PRO A 53 10.24 21.78 -38.27
N PRO A 54 10.37 20.65 -39.00
CA PRO A 54 11.63 19.95 -39.19
C PRO A 54 12.40 20.44 -40.43
N GLY A 55 13.74 20.47 -40.37
CA GLY A 55 14.54 20.60 -41.58
C GLY A 55 16.04 20.80 -41.38
N VAL A 56 16.79 19.90 -42.02
CA VAL A 56 18.17 20.03 -42.54
C VAL A 56 19.32 19.59 -41.61
N ILE A 57 19.81 18.37 -41.91
CA ILE A 57 21.12 17.81 -41.56
C ILE A 57 22.18 18.44 -42.49
N PRO A 58 23.36 18.81 -41.99
CA PRO A 58 24.57 18.76 -42.81
C PRO A 58 25.63 17.80 -42.25
N SER A 59 26.15 17.03 -43.20
CA SER A 59 27.25 16.06 -43.23
C SER A 59 28.56 16.41 -42.50
N LEU A 60 29.18 15.40 -41.89
CA LEU A 60 30.59 15.36 -41.46
C LEU A 60 31.57 15.35 -42.65
N PRO A 61 32.80 15.89 -42.47
CA PRO A 61 33.98 15.39 -43.16
C PRO A 61 34.78 14.39 -42.30
N THR A 62 35.32 13.40 -42.99
CA THR A 62 36.03 12.21 -42.53
C THR A 62 37.54 12.46 -42.28
N ASN A 63 38.11 11.59 -41.43
CA ASN A 63 39.52 11.16 -41.35
C ASN A 63 40.58 12.05 -40.68
N ILE A 64 40.88 11.77 -39.40
CA ILE A 64 42.25 11.54 -38.88
C ILE A 64 42.16 10.45 -37.78
N ILE A 65 42.94 9.35 -37.92
CA ILE A 65 43.09 8.25 -36.93
C ILE A 65 44.41 8.47 -36.11
N PRO A 66 44.71 7.71 -35.04
CA PRO A 66 44.54 8.10 -33.63
C PRO A 66 45.88 8.23 -32.86
N GLU A 67 45.91 8.95 -31.74
CA GLU A 67 46.96 8.78 -30.71
C GLU A 67 46.36 8.59 -29.30
N PRO A 68 47.01 7.79 -28.43
CA PRO A 68 46.44 7.31 -27.18
C PRO A 68 46.63 8.38 -26.09
N CYS A 69 45.56 9.09 -25.73
CA CYS A 69 45.60 10.01 -24.61
C CYS A 69 45.26 9.29 -23.30
N ALA A 70 46.26 9.33 -22.41
CA ALA A 70 46.26 8.84 -21.04
C ALA A 70 45.01 9.26 -20.25
N ASN A 71 44.54 8.34 -19.40
CA ASN A 71 43.56 8.61 -18.36
C ASN A 71 44.01 9.81 -17.52
N PRO A 72 43.20 10.88 -17.37
CA PRO A 72 43.47 11.86 -16.33
C PRO A 72 43.17 11.23 -14.95
N PRO A 73 43.99 11.49 -13.93
CA PRO A 73 43.79 10.94 -12.60
C PRO A 73 42.54 11.57 -11.97
N TRP A 74 41.75 10.73 -11.30
CA TRP A 74 40.65 11.16 -10.43
C TRP A 74 41.09 12.32 -9.53
N PRO A 75 40.34 13.43 -9.44
CA PRO A 75 40.60 14.42 -8.42
C PRO A 75 40.22 13.81 -7.06
N MET A 76 41.24 13.36 -6.32
CA MET A 76 41.16 13.12 -4.88
C MET A 76 41.10 14.49 -4.20
N ASP A 77 39.91 15.11 -4.21
CA ASP A 77 39.61 16.20 -3.30
C ASP A 77 38.97 15.63 -2.05
N ASN A 78 39.81 15.56 -1.02
CA ASN A 78 39.46 15.31 0.38
C ASN A 78 38.71 16.54 0.92
N GLN A 79 37.50 16.79 0.40
CA GLN A 79 36.57 17.77 0.99
C GLN A 79 35.52 17.02 1.79
N ASN A 80 35.78 17.08 3.09
CA ASN A 80 34.95 16.64 4.19
C ASN A 80 33.54 17.28 4.08
N PHE A 81 32.64 16.71 3.28
CA PHE A 81 31.20 16.94 3.40
C PHE A 81 30.65 16.10 4.55
N GLY A 82 31.21 16.34 5.73
CA GLY A 82 30.55 16.01 6.98
C GLY A 82 29.38 16.98 7.12
N TYR A 83 28.17 16.48 6.89
CA TYR A 83 26.99 17.09 7.47
C TYR A 83 27.26 17.28 8.97
N PRO A 84 26.93 18.43 9.59
CA PRO A 84 27.06 18.55 11.02
C PRO A 84 26.30 17.38 11.65
N LEU A 85 27.01 16.57 12.43
CA LEU A 85 26.39 15.66 13.38
C LEU A 85 25.67 16.58 14.37
N GLU A 86 24.44 16.96 14.06
CA GLU A 86 23.57 17.59 15.02
C GLU A 86 23.48 16.61 16.18
N SER A 87 24.06 17.06 17.30
CA SER A 87 23.96 16.47 18.61
C SER A 87 22.60 15.83 18.78
N THR A 88 22.61 14.51 18.90
CA THR A 88 21.49 13.66 19.28
C THR A 88 20.70 14.34 20.40
N LEU A 89 19.61 15.01 20.03
CA LEU A 89 18.52 15.30 20.94
C LEU A 89 18.16 13.94 21.53
N GLN A 90 18.36 13.82 22.84
CA GLN A 90 18.07 12.61 23.60
C GLN A 90 16.64 12.21 23.29
N ILE A 91 16.47 11.16 22.46
CA ILE A 91 15.15 10.67 22.13
C ILE A 91 14.59 10.05 23.41
N SER A 92 13.56 10.71 23.93
CA SER A 92 12.88 10.41 25.17
C SER A 92 12.34 8.99 25.20
N ARG A 93 12.80 8.23 26.20
CA ARG A 93 12.37 6.91 26.74
C ARG A 93 12.11 5.77 25.72
N PRO A 94 12.72 4.58 25.91
CA PRO A 94 12.31 3.39 25.17
C PRO A 94 10.83 3.10 25.45
N VAL A 95 10.06 2.85 24.40
CA VAL A 95 8.66 2.42 24.53
C VAL A 95 8.64 1.12 25.34
N THR A 96 7.86 1.07 26.42
CA THR A 96 7.74 -0.14 27.23
C THR A 96 7.04 -1.26 26.43
N THR A 97 7.36 -2.51 26.72
CA THR A 97 6.70 -3.68 26.10
C THR A 97 5.16 -3.62 26.23
N GLU A 98 4.65 -3.06 27.35
CA GLU A 98 3.23 -2.85 27.59
C GLU A 98 2.60 -1.83 26.61
N SER A 99 3.31 -0.73 26.32
CA SER A 99 2.88 0.26 25.32
C SER A 99 2.82 -0.33 23.91
N ILE A 100 3.74 -1.24 23.56
CA ILE A 100 3.74 -1.92 22.26
C ILE A 100 2.54 -2.87 22.16
N LEU A 101 2.28 -3.68 23.20
CA LEU A 101 1.15 -4.63 23.18
C LEU A 101 -0.18 -3.90 23.01
N HIS A 102 -0.37 -2.75 23.66
CA HIS A 102 -1.56 -1.93 23.47
C HIS A 102 -1.72 -1.48 22.00
N ILE A 103 -0.66 -0.96 21.39
CA ILE A 103 -0.69 -0.52 19.98
C ILE A 103 -0.95 -1.71 19.05
N ILE A 104 -0.39 -2.88 19.34
CA ILE A 104 -0.63 -4.10 18.55
C ILE A 104 -2.10 -4.54 18.67
N ASN A 105 -2.71 -4.47 19.84
CA ASN A 105 -4.16 -4.75 19.95
C ASN A 105 -4.97 -3.76 19.11
N LEU A 106 -4.60 -2.48 19.11
CA LEU A 106 -5.25 -1.48 18.27
C LEU A 106 -5.11 -1.79 16.77
N PHE A 107 -3.94 -2.26 16.31
CA PHE A 107 -3.75 -2.76 14.95
C PHE A 107 -4.70 -3.94 14.66
N LEU A 108 -4.73 -4.91 15.56
CA LEU A 108 -5.53 -6.13 15.42
C LEU A 108 -7.03 -5.85 15.38
N ASP A 109 -7.48 -4.79 16.05
CA ASP A 109 -8.88 -4.40 16.10
C ASP A 109 -9.30 -3.52 14.90
N ARG A 110 -8.37 -2.71 14.35
CA ARG A 110 -8.73 -1.63 13.40
C ARG A 110 -8.12 -1.72 12.00
N LEU A 111 -7.07 -2.51 11.81
CA LEU A 111 -6.31 -2.53 10.54
C LEU A 111 -6.13 -3.95 10.00
N HIS A 112 -6.21 -4.95 10.87
CA HIS A 112 -5.98 -6.34 10.54
C HIS A 112 -6.97 -6.93 9.53
N ALA A 113 -8.24 -6.50 9.55
CA ALA A 113 -9.26 -6.97 8.60
C ALA A 113 -8.85 -6.73 7.14
N SER A 114 -8.20 -5.60 6.85
CA SER A 114 -7.76 -5.24 5.50
C SER A 114 -6.30 -5.58 5.26
N MET A 115 -5.52 -5.79 6.31
CA MET A 115 -4.15 -6.30 6.27
C MET A 115 -4.02 -7.71 6.89
N PRO A 116 -4.72 -8.74 6.34
CA PRO A 116 -4.78 -10.05 6.98
C PRO A 116 -3.55 -10.89 6.65
N PHE A 117 -2.35 -10.42 7.01
CA PHE A 117 -1.08 -11.11 6.73
C PHE A 117 -0.88 -12.37 7.58
N PHE A 118 -1.48 -12.41 8.76
CA PHE A 118 -1.32 -13.47 9.75
C PHE A 118 -2.58 -13.56 10.61
N GLU A 119 -2.74 -14.64 11.38
CA GLU A 119 -3.83 -14.75 12.36
C GLU A 119 -3.58 -13.84 13.58
N ARG A 120 -4.66 -13.47 14.29
CA ARG A 120 -4.56 -12.64 15.50
C ARG A 120 -3.65 -13.27 16.57
N SER A 121 -3.82 -14.58 16.78
CA SER A 121 -3.04 -15.40 17.73
C SER A 121 -1.54 -15.28 17.49
N TYR A 122 -1.10 -15.26 16.22
CA TYR A 122 0.31 -15.21 15.88
C TYR A 122 1.04 -14.01 16.52
N LEU A 123 0.52 -12.79 16.40
CA LEU A 123 1.18 -11.64 17.04
C LEU A 123 1.11 -11.71 18.57
N VAL A 124 -0.08 -11.99 19.09
CA VAL A 124 -0.36 -11.96 20.53
C VAL A 124 0.51 -12.99 21.27
N ASP A 125 0.53 -14.23 20.79
CA ASP A 125 1.26 -15.33 21.42
C ASP A 125 2.78 -15.09 21.36
N ASN A 126 3.30 -14.59 20.24
CA ASN A 126 4.73 -14.32 20.09
C ASN A 126 5.19 -13.12 20.95
N ILE A 127 4.34 -12.11 21.15
CA ILE A 127 4.64 -10.99 22.06
C ILE A 127 4.60 -11.45 23.51
N TYR A 128 3.60 -12.24 23.92
CA TYR A 128 3.55 -12.82 25.27
C TYR A 128 4.74 -13.71 25.57
N ALA A 129 5.19 -14.49 24.58
CA ALA A 129 6.40 -15.30 24.66
C ALA A 129 7.71 -14.49 24.68
N GLN A 130 7.64 -13.15 24.67
CA GLN A 130 8.80 -12.25 24.68
C GLN A 130 9.75 -12.46 23.48
N ARG A 131 9.23 -12.96 22.34
CA ARG A 131 10.01 -13.14 21.11
C ARG A 131 10.75 -11.88 20.64
N PRO A 132 10.20 -10.65 20.75
CA PRO A 132 10.93 -9.45 20.36
C PRO A 132 12.29 -9.25 21.05
N LEU A 133 12.52 -9.87 22.22
CA LEU A 133 13.77 -9.72 22.95
C LEU A 133 14.96 -10.48 22.35
N TYR A 134 14.69 -11.55 21.60
CA TYR A 134 15.74 -12.43 21.06
C TYR A 134 15.65 -12.66 19.55
N ASP A 135 14.53 -12.31 18.91
CA ASP A 135 14.34 -12.37 17.46
C ASP A 135 14.28 -10.95 16.89
N GLN A 136 15.38 -10.52 16.28
CA GLN A 136 15.53 -9.19 15.70
C GLN A 136 14.52 -8.91 14.58
N SER A 137 14.26 -9.90 13.71
CA SER A 137 13.36 -9.75 12.57
C SER A 137 11.91 -9.58 13.03
N PHE A 138 11.49 -10.37 14.02
CA PHE A 138 10.17 -10.21 14.64
C PHE A 138 10.05 -8.88 15.40
N ASN A 139 11.13 -8.45 16.07
CA ASN A 139 11.16 -7.16 16.75
C ASN A 139 10.99 -5.98 15.77
N ALA A 140 11.67 -6.03 14.62
CA ALA A 140 11.52 -5.05 13.55
C ALA A 140 10.07 -4.98 13.06
N LEU A 141 9.45 -6.13 12.84
CA LEU A 141 8.05 -6.24 12.42
C LEU A 141 7.10 -5.59 13.42
N VAL A 142 7.23 -5.90 14.71
CA VAL A 142 6.37 -5.34 15.76
C VAL A 142 6.51 -3.81 15.84
N HIS A 143 7.72 -3.27 15.70
CA HIS A 143 7.94 -1.82 15.64
C HIS A 143 7.32 -1.19 14.38
N ALA A 144 7.44 -1.84 13.21
CA ALA A 144 6.86 -1.34 11.97
C ALA A 144 5.32 -1.32 12.00
N ILE A 145 4.70 -2.38 12.54
CA ILE A 145 3.24 -2.43 12.75
C ILE A 145 2.81 -1.32 13.72
N SER A 146 3.56 -1.16 14.82
CA SER A 146 3.25 -0.13 15.82
C SER A 146 3.36 1.27 15.23
N ALA A 147 4.40 1.55 14.45
CA ALA A 147 4.59 2.83 13.77
C ALA A 147 3.44 3.13 12.81
N LEU A 148 3.08 2.17 11.94
CA LEU A 148 1.97 2.34 10.99
C LEU A 148 0.66 2.62 11.72
N THR A 149 0.39 1.87 12.78
CA THR A 149 -0.83 2.01 13.57
C THR A 149 -0.96 3.43 14.12
N VAL A 150 0.10 3.97 14.74
CA VAL A 150 0.09 5.35 15.23
C VAL A 150 -0.10 6.35 14.06
N PHE A 151 0.60 6.17 12.93
CA PHE A 151 0.40 7.02 11.75
C PHE A 151 -1.04 7.03 11.21
N GLN A 152 -1.72 5.88 11.22
CA GLN A 152 -3.10 5.75 10.75
C GLN A 152 -4.09 6.38 11.73
N MET A 153 -3.90 6.20 13.03
CA MET A 153 -4.78 6.80 14.05
C MET A 153 -4.71 8.33 14.03
N MET A 154 -3.53 8.93 13.79
CA MET A 154 -3.36 10.38 13.70
C MET A 154 -4.03 11.00 12.46
N GLN A 155 -4.20 10.24 11.38
CA GLN A 155 -4.85 10.74 10.17
C GLN A 155 -6.36 10.86 10.33
N LYS A 156 -6.97 10.04 11.21
CA LYS A 156 -8.40 10.05 11.51
C LYS A 156 -8.80 11.10 12.54
N SER A 157 -7.87 11.57 13.38
CA SER A 157 -8.15 12.60 14.38
C SER A 157 -8.30 13.99 13.73
N HIS A 158 -9.27 14.79 14.20
CA HIS A 158 -9.46 16.18 13.73
C HIS A 158 -8.15 16.98 13.87
N LYS A 159 -7.92 17.92 12.96
CA LYS A 159 -6.66 18.70 12.85
C LYS A 159 -6.18 19.33 14.17
N GLU A 160 -7.08 19.54 15.13
CA GLU A 160 -6.83 20.16 16.43
C GLU A 160 -6.19 19.20 17.46
N THR A 161 -6.25 17.88 17.27
CA THR A 161 -5.77 16.87 18.25
C THR A 161 -4.50 16.14 17.83
N ARG A 162 -3.79 16.62 16.80
CA ARG A 162 -2.47 16.06 16.43
C ARG A 162 -1.41 16.51 17.43
N SER A 163 -1.33 15.83 18.57
CA SER A 163 -0.27 16.07 19.56
C SER A 163 1.11 15.78 18.98
N SER A 164 2.06 16.69 19.17
CA SER A 164 3.46 16.54 18.75
C SER A 164 4.09 15.26 19.32
N VAL A 165 3.66 14.86 20.53
CA VAL A 165 4.11 13.66 21.22
C VAL A 165 3.82 12.37 20.43
N HIS A 166 2.68 12.30 19.74
CA HIS A 166 2.31 11.11 18.95
C HIS A 166 3.12 11.01 17.66
N ILE A 167 3.44 12.15 17.03
CA ILE A 167 4.30 12.21 15.85
C ILE A 167 5.70 11.75 16.22
N GLU A 168 6.27 12.28 17.29
CA GLU A 168 7.59 11.88 17.78
C GLU A 168 7.64 10.37 18.10
N LYS A 169 6.60 9.84 18.73
CA LYS A 169 6.49 8.40 19.02
C LYS A 169 6.44 7.56 17.73
N ALA A 170 5.63 7.95 16.74
CA ALA A 170 5.53 7.23 15.46
C ALA A 170 6.86 7.25 14.70
N GLU A 171 7.54 8.40 14.68
CA GLU A 171 8.86 8.56 14.06
C GLU A 171 9.92 7.74 14.78
N TRP A 172 9.90 7.67 16.10
CA TRP A 172 10.82 6.82 16.87
C TRP A 172 10.59 5.34 16.58
N LEU A 173 9.33 4.87 16.61
CA LEU A 173 8.98 3.49 16.28
C LEU A 173 9.42 3.13 14.85
N LEU A 174 9.23 4.05 13.90
CA LEU A 174 9.67 3.90 12.53
C LEU A 174 11.20 3.81 12.44
N ALA A 175 11.93 4.70 13.11
CA ALA A 175 13.38 4.70 13.12
C ALA A 175 13.95 3.40 13.72
N GLU A 176 13.35 2.91 14.80
CA GLU A 176 13.77 1.66 15.45
C GLU A 176 13.46 0.43 14.58
N ALA A 177 12.30 0.39 13.92
CA ALA A 177 12.00 -0.64 12.93
C ALA A 177 13.04 -0.67 11.80
N VAL A 178 13.41 0.49 11.26
CA VAL A 178 14.44 0.59 10.21
C VAL A 178 15.80 0.14 10.72
N ARG A 179 16.19 0.52 11.94
CA ARG A 179 17.46 0.11 12.58
C ARG A 179 17.54 -1.40 12.73
N LEU A 180 16.46 -2.04 13.22
CA LEU A 180 16.38 -3.50 13.39
C LEU A 180 16.32 -4.24 12.06
N HIS A 181 15.73 -3.63 11.03
CA HIS A 181 15.62 -4.18 9.68
C HIS A 181 16.87 -3.96 8.81
N SER A 182 17.91 -3.34 9.35
CA SER A 182 19.15 -3.05 8.62
C SER A 182 20.30 -3.88 9.17
N HIS A 183 20.81 -4.83 8.39
CA HIS A 183 22.02 -5.60 8.71
C HIS A 183 22.84 -5.90 7.46
N ALA A 184 24.11 -6.32 7.63
CA ALA A 184 25.08 -6.41 6.53
C ALA A 184 24.63 -7.35 5.39
N ASP A 185 24.15 -8.55 5.75
CA ASP A 185 23.72 -9.57 4.77
C ASP A 185 22.21 -9.54 4.51
N PHE A 186 21.58 -8.36 4.59
CA PHE A 186 20.14 -8.22 4.39
C PHE A 186 19.74 -8.63 2.97
N GLY A 187 18.88 -9.64 2.87
CA GLY A 187 18.39 -10.20 1.60
C GLY A 187 19.03 -11.52 1.17
N GLU A 188 20.13 -11.98 1.80
CA GLU A 188 20.76 -13.26 1.47
C GLU A 188 19.88 -14.45 1.90
N ASN A 189 19.37 -14.41 3.13
CA ASN A 189 18.50 -15.45 3.69
C ASN A 189 17.25 -14.81 4.33
N PRO A 190 16.30 -14.32 3.53
CA PRO A 190 15.14 -13.61 4.08
C PRO A 190 14.16 -14.56 4.77
N VAL A 191 13.58 -14.08 5.86
CA VAL A 191 12.42 -14.68 6.54
C VAL A 191 11.17 -13.84 6.31
N LEU A 192 10.00 -14.39 6.60
CA LEU A 192 8.72 -13.75 6.31
C LEU A 192 8.57 -12.39 7.02
N GLU A 193 9.12 -12.28 8.23
CA GLU A 193 9.15 -11.06 9.02
C GLU A 193 9.88 -9.93 8.29
N HIS A 194 10.90 -10.22 7.45
CA HIS A 194 11.56 -9.19 6.64
C HIS A 194 10.62 -8.64 5.56
N VAL A 195 9.90 -9.51 4.85
CA VAL A 195 8.90 -9.12 3.83
C VAL A 195 7.84 -8.23 4.46
N LEU A 196 7.25 -8.69 5.57
CA LEU A 196 6.21 -7.96 6.28
C LEU A 196 6.71 -6.63 6.82
N THR A 197 7.90 -6.58 7.41
CA THR A 197 8.50 -5.33 7.89
C THR A 197 8.61 -4.32 6.76
N SER A 198 9.11 -4.71 5.58
CA SER A 198 9.16 -3.84 4.40
C SER A 198 7.77 -3.37 3.94
N VAL A 199 6.73 -4.20 4.01
CA VAL A 199 5.34 -3.81 3.71
C VAL A 199 4.81 -2.77 4.70
N PHE A 200 5.03 -2.97 6.01
CA PHE A 200 4.60 -2.00 7.03
C PHE A 200 5.40 -0.69 6.95
N LEU A 201 6.70 -0.75 6.64
CA LEU A 201 7.52 0.42 6.36
C LEU A 201 7.05 1.16 5.11
N PHE A 202 6.60 0.45 4.07
CA PHE A 202 5.93 1.05 2.91
C PHE A 202 4.70 1.85 3.34
N GLY A 203 3.83 1.28 4.18
CA GLY A 203 2.65 1.97 4.71
C GLY A 203 3.02 3.22 5.53
N CYS A 204 4.10 3.16 6.32
CA CYS A 204 4.59 4.30 7.09
C CYS A 204 5.07 5.44 6.16
N GLN A 205 5.91 5.12 5.18
CA GLN A 205 6.42 6.11 4.22
C GLN A 205 5.30 6.69 3.36
N PHE A 206 4.31 5.87 3.02
CA PHE A 206 3.12 6.31 2.31
C PHE A 206 2.31 7.32 3.12
N SER A 207 2.06 7.02 4.40
CA SER A 207 1.36 7.90 5.35
C SER A 207 2.06 9.25 5.52
N LYS A 208 3.39 9.28 5.35
CA LYS A 208 4.22 10.49 5.38
C LYS A 208 4.26 11.26 4.05
N GLY A 209 3.69 10.71 2.97
CA GLY A 209 3.77 11.30 1.63
C GLY A 209 5.13 11.12 0.94
N ASN A 210 6.03 10.28 1.47
CA ASN A 210 7.38 10.09 0.93
C ASN A 210 7.38 9.13 -0.26
N HIS A 211 7.11 9.61 -1.48
CA HIS A 211 6.87 8.75 -2.65
C HIS A 211 8.06 7.85 -3.06
N HIS A 212 9.29 8.38 -3.03
CA HIS A 212 10.47 7.58 -3.37
C HIS A 212 10.73 6.49 -2.33
N ALA A 213 10.65 6.82 -1.04
CA ALA A 213 10.84 5.86 0.05
C ALA A 213 9.74 4.80 0.06
N THR A 214 8.50 5.19 -0.22
CA THR A 214 7.35 4.31 -0.43
C THR A 214 7.67 3.29 -1.54
N ARG A 215 8.01 3.77 -2.74
CA ARG A 215 8.34 2.89 -3.87
C ARG A 215 9.50 1.94 -3.54
N PHE A 216 10.53 2.44 -2.87
CA PHE A 216 11.68 1.64 -2.44
C PHE A 216 11.24 0.50 -1.53
N ARG A 217 10.49 0.78 -0.46
CA ARG A 217 10.04 -0.23 0.52
C ARG A 217 9.12 -1.28 -0.09
N LEU A 218 8.26 -0.88 -1.03
CA LEU A 218 7.44 -1.84 -1.76
C LEU A 218 8.29 -2.78 -2.63
N ARG A 219 9.26 -2.24 -3.36
CA ARG A 219 10.17 -3.06 -4.19
C ARG A 219 11.04 -3.99 -3.33
N GLU A 220 11.52 -3.51 -2.19
CA GLU A 220 12.24 -4.32 -1.21
C GLU A 220 11.39 -5.51 -0.73
N ALA A 221 10.13 -5.28 -0.32
CA ALA A 221 9.23 -6.36 0.09
C ALA A 221 9.01 -7.40 -1.02
N ILE A 222 8.82 -6.93 -2.26
CA ILE A 222 8.62 -7.77 -3.45
C ILE A 222 9.86 -8.63 -3.71
N THR A 223 11.05 -8.04 -3.70
CA THR A 223 12.30 -8.79 -3.92
C THR A 223 12.57 -9.80 -2.81
N LEU A 224 12.29 -9.47 -1.55
CA LEU A 224 12.42 -10.44 -0.45
C LEU A 224 11.44 -11.62 -0.62
N ALA A 225 10.21 -11.36 -1.06
CA ALA A 225 9.22 -12.39 -1.35
C ALA A 225 9.64 -13.30 -2.52
N GLU A 226 10.29 -12.75 -3.55
CA GLU A 226 10.91 -13.51 -4.65
C GLU A 226 12.00 -14.45 -4.14
N THR A 227 12.93 -13.91 -3.36
CA THR A 227 14.03 -14.70 -2.81
C THR A 227 13.54 -15.83 -1.92
N MET A 228 12.41 -15.64 -1.23
CA MET A 228 11.74 -16.71 -0.46
C MET A 228 10.94 -17.71 -1.31
N GLY A 229 10.71 -17.43 -2.59
CA GLY A 229 9.88 -18.25 -3.48
C GLY A 229 8.42 -18.36 -3.02
N LEU A 230 7.82 -17.28 -2.49
CA LEU A 230 6.44 -17.30 -1.99
C LEU A 230 5.39 -17.63 -3.07
N ASP A 231 5.77 -17.51 -4.34
CA ASP A 231 4.98 -17.78 -5.52
C ASP A 231 5.16 -19.21 -6.06
N ASP A 232 6.09 -19.99 -5.51
CA ASP A 232 6.41 -21.36 -5.93
C ASP A 232 5.74 -22.39 -5.01
N PRO A 233 4.81 -23.24 -5.52
CA PRO A 233 4.21 -24.32 -4.75
C PRO A 233 5.19 -25.26 -4.04
N GLN A 234 6.41 -25.44 -4.59
CA GLN A 234 7.40 -26.35 -4.02
C GLN A 234 7.95 -25.85 -2.67
N THR A 235 7.96 -24.53 -2.43
CA THR A 235 8.44 -23.95 -1.16
C THR A 235 7.53 -24.27 0.03
N TYR A 236 6.37 -24.89 -0.24
CA TYR A 236 5.32 -25.19 0.74
C TYR A 236 5.22 -26.66 1.16
N GLU A 237 6.12 -27.53 0.72
CA GLU A 237 6.07 -28.98 1.01
C GLU A 237 6.49 -29.32 2.45
N ASN A 238 7.50 -28.63 2.98
CA ASN A 238 8.18 -28.98 4.25
C ASN A 238 8.05 -27.91 5.33
N ILE A 239 6.98 -27.12 5.32
CA ILE A 239 6.74 -26.05 6.30
C ILE A 239 5.46 -26.30 7.09
N SER A 240 5.37 -25.74 8.30
CA SER A 240 4.19 -25.90 9.15
C SER A 240 2.94 -25.28 8.49
N ARG A 241 1.76 -25.76 8.88
CA ARG A 241 0.48 -25.23 8.41
C ARG A 241 0.38 -23.71 8.65
N ASP A 242 0.83 -23.24 9.80
CA ASP A 242 0.75 -21.82 10.18
C ASP A 242 1.72 -20.95 9.37
N GLU A 243 2.94 -21.44 9.13
CA GLU A 243 3.90 -20.76 8.24
C GLU A 243 3.36 -20.71 6.80
N LYS A 244 2.83 -21.82 6.31
CA LYS A 244 2.20 -21.91 4.99
C LYS A 244 1.04 -20.92 4.85
N ASN A 245 0.16 -20.86 5.84
CA ASN A 245 -0.95 -19.93 5.86
C ASN A 245 -0.48 -18.45 5.80
N ARG A 246 0.50 -18.07 6.63
CA ARG A 246 1.07 -16.70 6.63
C ARG A 246 1.74 -16.33 5.31
N ARG A 247 2.52 -17.25 4.72
CA ARG A 247 3.19 -17.03 3.42
C ARG A 247 2.19 -16.81 2.28
N LEU A 248 1.15 -17.66 2.19
CA LEU A 248 0.12 -17.56 1.16
C LEU A 248 -0.67 -16.24 1.31
N ARG A 249 -1.09 -15.87 2.53
CA ARG A 249 -1.74 -14.57 2.81
C ARG A 249 -0.86 -13.40 2.41
N THR A 250 0.42 -13.46 2.78
CA THR A 250 1.39 -12.40 2.48
C THR A 250 1.56 -12.23 0.98
N PHE A 251 1.71 -13.31 0.23
CA PHE A 251 1.81 -13.27 -1.22
C PHE A 251 0.58 -12.61 -1.87
N LEU A 252 -0.63 -13.01 -1.47
CA LEU A 252 -1.88 -12.44 -2.00
C LEU A 252 -2.03 -10.96 -1.65
N CYS A 253 -1.82 -10.59 -0.39
CA CYS A 253 -1.90 -9.19 0.05
C CYS A 253 -0.85 -8.32 -0.66
N LEU A 254 0.40 -8.79 -0.76
CA LEU A 254 1.46 -8.08 -1.46
C LEU A 254 1.14 -7.90 -2.96
N THR A 255 0.50 -8.90 -3.58
CA THR A 255 0.02 -8.80 -4.96
C THR A 255 -1.04 -7.72 -5.12
N VAL A 256 -2.03 -7.66 -4.22
CA VAL A 256 -3.06 -6.61 -4.22
C VAL A 256 -2.41 -5.24 -4.05
N ILE A 257 -1.54 -5.07 -3.04
CA ILE A 257 -0.78 -3.83 -2.80
C ILE A 257 -0.07 -3.38 -4.06
N HIS A 258 0.71 -4.27 -4.66
CA HIS A 258 1.58 -3.92 -5.76
C HIS A 258 0.81 -3.50 -7.01
N ARG A 259 -0.27 -4.23 -7.35
CA ARG A 259 -1.10 -3.92 -8.53
C ARG A 259 -1.89 -2.63 -8.35
N VAL A 260 -2.47 -2.40 -7.18
CA VAL A 260 -3.14 -1.13 -6.85
C VAL A 260 -2.15 0.04 -6.92
N TYR A 261 -0.97 -0.12 -6.30
CA TYR A 261 0.08 0.91 -6.32
C TYR A 261 0.59 1.21 -7.73
N ALA A 262 0.71 0.19 -8.59
CA ALA A 262 1.09 0.37 -9.98
C ALA A 262 0.07 1.20 -10.77
N ILE A 263 -1.23 1.01 -10.56
CA ILE A 263 -2.25 1.85 -11.22
C ILE A 263 -2.10 3.32 -10.78
N GLN A 264 -1.76 3.55 -9.51
CA GLN A 264 -1.78 4.89 -8.91
C GLN A 264 -0.50 5.73 -9.14
N ARG A 265 0.70 5.13 -9.07
CA ARG A 265 1.96 5.89 -8.81
C ARG A 265 3.08 5.70 -9.83
N ASP A 266 2.74 5.38 -11.07
CA ASP A 266 3.72 5.22 -12.15
C ASP A 266 4.87 4.22 -11.85
N SER A 267 4.61 3.14 -11.09
CA SER A 267 5.61 2.09 -10.84
C SER A 267 5.51 0.97 -11.89
N PRO A 268 6.61 0.58 -12.57
CA PRO A 268 6.59 -0.60 -13.43
C PRO A 268 6.23 -1.84 -12.62
N ILE A 269 5.39 -2.70 -13.20
CA ILE A 269 5.03 -3.99 -12.62
C ILE A 269 6.18 -4.97 -12.89
N ASN A 270 6.53 -5.75 -11.87
CA ASN A 270 7.34 -6.94 -12.04
C ASN A 270 6.47 -8.10 -12.53
N ASP A 271 6.54 -8.40 -13.83
CA ASP A 271 5.69 -9.42 -14.47
C ASP A 271 6.02 -10.86 -14.02
N TYR A 272 7.23 -11.11 -13.51
CA TYR A 272 7.71 -12.44 -13.13
C TYR A 272 6.94 -13.06 -11.96
N LEU A 273 6.64 -12.24 -10.95
CA LEU A 273 5.95 -12.66 -9.72
C LEU A 273 4.43 -12.81 -9.85
N LEU A 274 3.84 -12.27 -10.92
CA LEU A 274 2.44 -11.83 -10.90
C LEU A 274 1.63 -12.38 -12.06
N THR A 275 2.02 -13.52 -12.63
CA THR A 275 1.18 -14.16 -13.63
C THR A 275 -0.11 -14.65 -12.98
N SER A 276 -1.27 -14.36 -13.58
CA SER A 276 -2.58 -14.72 -13.03
C SER A 276 -2.74 -16.23 -12.75
N SER A 277 -1.97 -17.08 -13.45
CA SER A 277 -1.89 -18.52 -13.18
C SER A 277 -1.32 -18.85 -11.79
N ARG A 278 -0.22 -18.21 -11.38
CA ARG A 278 0.42 -18.43 -10.07
C ARG A 278 -0.46 -17.91 -8.94
N LEU A 279 -1.06 -16.75 -9.15
CA LEU A 279 -2.03 -16.14 -8.24
C LEU A 279 -3.20 -17.10 -7.95
N HIS A 280 -3.74 -17.75 -8.98
CA HIS A 280 -4.83 -18.71 -8.85
C HIS A 280 -4.41 -19.98 -8.08
N ILE A 281 -3.20 -20.50 -8.32
CA ILE A 281 -2.66 -21.66 -7.59
C ILE A 281 -2.51 -21.35 -6.11
N VAL A 282 -1.92 -20.20 -5.77
CA VAL A 282 -1.72 -19.78 -4.37
C VAL A 282 -3.06 -19.60 -3.67
N ARG A 283 -4.03 -18.94 -4.31
CA ARG A 283 -5.38 -18.78 -3.76
C ARG A 283 -6.07 -20.11 -3.52
N THR A 284 -6.05 -21.01 -4.50
CA THR A 284 -6.66 -22.34 -4.37
C THR A 284 -6.06 -23.10 -3.20
N THR A 285 -4.73 -23.02 -3.05
CA THR A 285 -4.00 -23.62 -1.93
C THR A 285 -4.44 -23.03 -0.59
N LEU A 286 -4.60 -21.70 -0.49
CA LEU A 286 -5.07 -21.04 0.74
C LEU A 286 -6.48 -21.49 1.12
N ASN A 287 -7.39 -21.57 0.15
CA ASN A 287 -8.76 -22.03 0.38
C ASN A 287 -8.81 -23.48 0.87
N GLN A 288 -7.96 -24.36 0.33
CA GLN A 288 -7.85 -25.75 0.78
C GLN A 288 -7.33 -25.91 2.21
N LEU A 289 -6.51 -24.97 2.69
CA LEU A 289 -6.02 -24.99 4.07
C LEU A 289 -7.08 -24.53 5.08
N SER A 290 -8.08 -23.78 4.62
CA SER A 290 -9.19 -23.32 5.44
C SER A 290 -10.22 -24.45 5.60
N THR A 291 -9.95 -25.36 6.54
CA THR A 291 -10.78 -26.56 6.79
C THR A 291 -11.96 -26.31 7.74
N ASN A 292 -12.08 -25.11 8.29
CA ASN A 292 -12.99 -24.80 9.40
C ASN A 292 -14.07 -23.80 8.96
N PHE A 293 -15.09 -24.31 8.26
CA PHE A 293 -16.26 -23.55 7.86
C PHE A 293 -16.93 -22.87 9.07
N GLY A 294 -17.22 -21.57 8.96
CA GLY A 294 -17.94 -20.75 9.93
C GLY A 294 -17.08 -19.93 10.91
N GLN A 295 -15.74 -19.94 10.79
CA GLN A 295 -14.86 -19.15 11.67
C GLN A 295 -14.63 -17.71 11.15
N PRO A 296 -14.36 -16.71 12.03
CA PRO A 296 -14.10 -15.32 11.63
C PRO A 296 -12.98 -15.18 10.59
N ASP A 297 -11.99 -16.08 10.65
CA ASP A 297 -10.85 -16.11 9.75
C ASP A 297 -11.22 -16.52 8.31
N GLU A 298 -12.27 -17.33 8.12
CA GLU A 298 -12.76 -17.69 6.79
C GLU A 298 -13.32 -16.47 6.05
N LYS A 299 -14.10 -15.62 6.75
CA LYS A 299 -14.60 -14.36 6.19
C LYS A 299 -13.46 -13.46 5.74
N VAL A 300 -12.36 -13.44 6.53
CA VAL A 300 -11.18 -12.66 6.21
C VAL A 300 -10.49 -13.16 4.93
N ILE A 301 -10.35 -14.48 4.79
CA ILE A 301 -9.80 -15.11 3.57
C ILE A 301 -10.72 -14.86 2.37
N ALA A 302 -12.04 -14.94 2.55
CA ALA A 302 -13.02 -14.65 1.49
C ALA A 302 -12.88 -13.19 1.00
N GLY A 303 -12.80 -12.22 1.92
CA GLY A 303 -12.55 -10.81 1.60
C GLY A 303 -11.27 -10.59 0.78
N LEU A 304 -10.17 -11.24 1.19
CA LEU A 304 -8.92 -11.22 0.42
C LEU A 304 -9.09 -11.84 -0.97
N GLY A 305 -9.86 -12.93 -1.09
CA GLY A 305 -10.22 -13.54 -2.36
C GLY A 305 -10.92 -12.56 -3.31
N TYR A 306 -11.93 -11.85 -2.82
CA TYR A 306 -12.62 -10.83 -3.62
C TYR A 306 -11.68 -9.70 -4.07
N MET A 307 -10.82 -9.21 -3.17
CA MET A 307 -9.82 -8.19 -3.55
C MET A 307 -8.87 -8.68 -4.64
N VAL A 308 -8.44 -9.94 -4.56
CA VAL A 308 -7.62 -10.59 -5.60
C VAL A 308 -8.36 -10.67 -6.94
N ASP A 309 -9.65 -11.05 -6.94
CA ASP A 309 -10.48 -11.10 -8.17
C ASP A 309 -10.66 -9.73 -8.81
N LEU A 310 -10.76 -8.68 -8.01
CA LEU A 310 -10.88 -7.32 -8.52
C LEU A 310 -9.63 -6.89 -9.29
N ILE A 311 -8.43 -7.28 -8.83
CA ILE A 311 -7.16 -6.80 -9.39
C ILE A 311 -6.44 -7.82 -10.27
N ASP A 312 -7.02 -9.00 -10.52
CA ASP A 312 -6.36 -10.13 -11.21
C ASP A 312 -5.95 -9.85 -12.67
N PHE A 313 -6.59 -8.86 -13.32
CA PHE A 313 -6.35 -8.46 -14.70
C PHE A 313 -5.17 -7.48 -14.85
N VAL A 314 -4.70 -6.88 -13.75
CA VAL A 314 -3.70 -5.82 -13.79
C VAL A 314 -2.32 -6.41 -14.10
N ASP A 315 -1.86 -6.19 -15.32
CA ASP A 315 -0.54 -6.60 -15.83
C ASP A 315 0.23 -5.40 -16.41
N SER A 316 1.46 -5.62 -16.90
CA SER A 316 2.25 -4.56 -17.52
C SER A 316 1.58 -3.93 -18.74
N THR A 317 0.84 -4.71 -19.54
CA THR A 317 0.10 -4.20 -20.71
C THR A 317 -0.99 -3.23 -20.27
N PHE A 318 -1.80 -3.62 -19.28
CA PHE A 318 -2.84 -2.79 -18.70
C PHE A 318 -2.26 -1.49 -18.15
N VAL A 319 -1.20 -1.59 -17.34
CA VAL A 319 -0.59 -0.41 -16.71
C VAL A 319 0.01 0.54 -17.75
N LYS A 320 0.66 0.04 -18.80
CA LYS A 320 1.13 0.86 -19.92
C LYS A 320 -0.02 1.58 -20.63
N CYS A 321 -1.13 0.87 -20.88
CA CYS A 321 -2.32 1.47 -21.50
C CYS A 321 -2.96 2.52 -20.59
N TRP A 322 -3.13 2.21 -19.30
CA TRP A 322 -3.67 3.13 -18.30
C TRP A 322 -2.87 4.44 -18.23
N ARG A 323 -1.55 4.37 -18.45
CA ARG A 323 -0.68 5.54 -18.47
C ARG A 323 -0.52 6.19 -19.84
N ASN A 324 -1.23 5.71 -20.85
CA ASN A 324 -1.08 6.16 -22.24
C ASN A 324 0.35 6.03 -22.79
N GLN A 325 1.12 5.07 -22.25
CA GLN A 325 2.50 4.76 -22.66
C GLN A 325 2.56 3.63 -23.70
N CYS A 326 1.43 2.95 -23.95
CA CYS A 326 1.31 1.86 -24.92
C CYS A 326 1.65 2.27 -26.36
N TRP A 327 1.58 3.55 -26.71
CA TRP A 327 1.90 4.06 -28.06
C TRP A 327 3.41 4.26 -28.32
N ASN A 328 4.25 4.17 -27.29
CA ASN A 328 5.66 4.55 -27.37
C ASN A 328 6.60 3.42 -27.86
N GLU A 329 6.07 2.21 -28.08
CA GLU A 329 6.86 1.03 -28.46
C GLU A 329 6.74 0.73 -29.96
N ALA A 330 7.80 0.19 -30.56
CA ALA A 330 7.81 -0.19 -31.98
C ALA A 330 6.82 -1.32 -32.31
N THR A 331 6.52 -2.18 -31.34
CA THR A 331 5.53 -3.26 -31.42
C THR A 331 4.61 -3.16 -30.21
N PRO A 332 3.65 -2.23 -30.23
CA PRO A 332 2.91 -1.90 -29.03
C PRO A 332 1.92 -3.01 -28.68
N THR A 333 1.94 -3.41 -27.40
CA THR A 333 0.91 -4.29 -26.82
C THR A 333 -0.19 -3.41 -26.25
N HIS A 334 -1.42 -3.57 -26.77
CA HIS A 334 -2.56 -2.78 -26.38
C HIS A 334 -3.64 -3.63 -25.74
N ILE A 335 -4.29 -3.06 -24.73
CA ILE A 335 -5.56 -3.58 -24.25
C ILE A 335 -6.63 -3.42 -25.35
N SER A 336 -7.46 -4.46 -25.52
CA SER A 336 -8.53 -4.44 -26.51
C SER A 336 -9.83 -3.89 -25.93
N ALA A 337 -10.68 -3.29 -26.77
CA ALA A 337 -12.05 -2.90 -26.38
C ALA A 337 -12.85 -4.09 -25.83
N LYS A 338 -12.61 -5.31 -26.35
CA LYS A 338 -13.22 -6.55 -25.84
C LYS A 338 -12.80 -6.82 -24.40
N THR A 339 -11.52 -6.67 -24.08
CA THR A 339 -10.99 -6.85 -22.72
C THR A 339 -11.65 -5.88 -21.74
N VAL A 340 -11.71 -4.59 -22.09
CA VAL A 340 -12.37 -3.57 -21.26
C VAL A 340 -13.86 -3.89 -21.06
N SER A 341 -14.56 -4.25 -22.13
CA SER A 341 -15.97 -4.65 -22.08
C SER A 341 -16.21 -5.85 -21.18
N THR A 342 -15.39 -6.91 -21.30
CA THR A 342 -15.50 -8.12 -20.47
C THR A 342 -15.27 -7.80 -18.99
N LEU A 343 -14.27 -6.95 -18.68
CA LEU A 343 -13.96 -6.58 -17.30
C LEU A 343 -15.07 -5.72 -16.69
N LEU A 344 -15.59 -4.71 -17.40
CA LEU A 344 -16.70 -3.90 -16.90
C LEU A 344 -17.96 -4.74 -16.66
N GLN A 345 -18.26 -5.70 -17.54
CA GLN A 345 -19.37 -6.63 -17.35
C GLN A 345 -19.17 -7.54 -16.13
N ARG A 346 -17.95 -8.08 -15.94
CA ARG A 346 -17.58 -8.86 -14.75
C ARG A 346 -17.89 -8.08 -13.46
N TYR A 347 -17.55 -6.79 -13.43
CA TYR A 347 -17.81 -5.92 -12.28
C TYR A 347 -19.21 -5.31 -12.26
N THR A 348 -20.14 -5.78 -13.10
CA THR A 348 -21.58 -5.49 -12.98
C THR A 348 -22.31 -6.61 -12.23
N GLU A 349 -21.77 -7.83 -12.19
CA GLU A 349 -22.40 -8.96 -11.50
C GLU A 349 -22.49 -8.73 -9.98
N PRO A 350 -23.65 -8.97 -9.33
CA PRO A 350 -23.76 -8.80 -7.89
C PRO A 350 -22.80 -9.76 -7.19
N MET A 351 -22.14 -9.29 -6.12
CA MET A 351 -21.27 -10.17 -5.34
C MET A 351 -22.09 -11.30 -4.74
N SER A 352 -21.58 -12.54 -4.85
CA SER A 352 -22.19 -13.70 -4.21
C SER A 352 -22.30 -13.45 -2.69
N THR A 353 -23.50 -13.59 -2.14
CA THR A 353 -23.79 -13.41 -0.70
C THR A 353 -23.41 -14.62 0.16
N ARG A 354 -22.92 -15.71 -0.47
CA ARG A 354 -22.67 -16.99 0.23
C ARG A 354 -21.47 -16.97 1.18
N GLU A 355 -20.50 -16.09 0.96
CA GLU A 355 -19.29 -15.95 1.76
C GLU A 355 -19.11 -14.47 2.11
N SER A 356 -20.02 -13.91 2.92
CA SER A 356 -20.01 -12.47 3.18
C SER A 356 -18.74 -12.07 3.95
N PRO A 357 -17.88 -11.20 3.39
CA PRO A 357 -16.83 -10.55 4.17
C PRO A 357 -17.42 -9.82 5.37
N ASN A 358 -16.59 -9.51 6.38
CA ASN A 358 -17.03 -8.60 7.44
C ASN A 358 -17.37 -7.21 6.84
N ASP A 359 -18.14 -6.37 7.54
CA ASP A 359 -18.66 -5.11 6.97
C ASP A 359 -17.53 -4.19 6.46
N ALA A 360 -16.43 -4.13 7.20
CA ALA A 360 -15.19 -3.46 6.84
C ALA A 360 -14.61 -3.92 5.49
N GLN A 361 -14.41 -5.24 5.33
CA GLN A 361 -13.91 -5.83 4.09
C GLN A 361 -14.93 -5.75 2.95
N ARG A 362 -16.23 -5.81 3.25
CA ARG A 362 -17.30 -5.59 2.26
C ARG A 362 -17.19 -4.20 1.66
N ALA A 363 -16.99 -3.20 2.52
CA ALA A 363 -16.76 -1.83 2.10
C ALA A 363 -15.50 -1.73 1.23
N ASP A 364 -14.36 -2.28 1.67
CA ASP A 364 -13.10 -2.25 0.91
C ASP A 364 -13.27 -2.83 -0.51
N VAL A 365 -13.96 -3.98 -0.61
CA VAL A 365 -14.23 -4.65 -1.90
C VAL A 365 -15.16 -3.81 -2.77
N LEU A 366 -16.26 -3.29 -2.23
CA LEU A 366 -17.21 -2.51 -3.01
C LEU A 366 -16.60 -1.19 -3.49
N VAL A 367 -15.91 -0.45 -2.63
CA VAL A 367 -15.28 0.82 -3.04
C VAL A 367 -14.17 0.57 -4.07
N THR A 368 -13.35 -0.46 -3.87
CA THR A 368 -12.33 -0.85 -4.85
C THR A 368 -12.94 -1.26 -6.19
N ARG A 369 -14.09 -1.95 -6.18
CA ARG A 369 -14.84 -2.32 -7.40
C ARG A 369 -15.29 -1.09 -8.17
N HIS A 370 -15.90 -0.11 -7.51
CA HIS A 370 -16.33 1.13 -8.17
C HIS A 370 -15.16 1.90 -8.74
N TRP A 371 -14.06 1.99 -7.98
CA TRP A 371 -12.82 2.59 -8.45
C TRP A 371 -12.30 1.90 -9.72
N ILE A 372 -12.25 0.56 -9.75
CA ILE A 372 -11.82 -0.20 -10.93
C ILE A 372 -12.76 0.01 -12.13
N CYS A 373 -14.07 0.04 -11.90
CA CYS A 373 -15.04 0.36 -12.96
C CYS A 373 -14.76 1.73 -13.57
N HIS A 374 -14.48 2.74 -12.75
CA HIS A 374 -14.10 4.07 -13.21
C HIS A 374 -12.81 4.03 -14.03
N ILE A 375 -11.76 3.37 -13.51
CA ILE A 375 -10.47 3.21 -14.21
C ILE A 375 -10.66 2.55 -15.59
N LEU A 376 -11.45 1.48 -15.68
CA LEU A 376 -11.70 0.77 -16.94
C LEU A 376 -12.52 1.60 -17.92
N TRP A 377 -13.54 2.31 -17.44
CA TRP A 377 -14.35 3.18 -18.28
C TRP A 377 -13.54 4.38 -18.82
N ASP A 378 -12.75 5.03 -17.96
CA ASP A 378 -11.86 6.13 -18.36
C ASP A 378 -10.79 5.66 -19.36
N LEU A 379 -10.23 4.47 -19.15
CA LEU A 379 -9.32 3.84 -20.09
C LEU A 379 -9.99 3.64 -21.46
N GLY A 380 -11.21 3.12 -21.47
CA GLY A 380 -12.01 2.96 -22.68
C GLY A 380 -12.30 4.30 -23.38
N SER A 381 -12.60 5.35 -22.61
CA SER A 381 -12.80 6.70 -23.11
C SER A 381 -11.54 7.24 -23.80
N ARG A 382 -10.39 7.18 -23.13
CA ARG A 382 -9.09 7.65 -23.66
C ARG A 382 -8.60 6.88 -24.88
N HIS A 383 -8.99 5.61 -25.02
CA HIS A 383 -8.64 4.79 -26.19
C HIS A 383 -9.71 4.79 -27.28
N GLY A 384 -10.78 5.58 -27.15
CA GLY A 384 -11.83 5.70 -28.16
C GLY A 384 -12.69 4.45 -28.32
N PHE A 385 -12.81 3.62 -27.27
CA PHE A 385 -13.61 2.40 -27.30
C PHE A 385 -15.11 2.64 -27.05
N LEU A 386 -15.47 3.80 -26.53
CA LEU A 386 -16.85 4.12 -26.14
C LEU A 386 -17.67 4.61 -27.33
N GLN A 387 -18.92 4.14 -27.45
CA GLN A 387 -19.85 4.54 -28.51
C GLN A 387 -21.27 4.72 -27.93
N ALA A 388 -22.00 5.75 -28.35
CA ALA A 388 -23.32 6.08 -27.79
C ALA A 388 -24.35 4.96 -28.05
N GLU A 389 -24.36 4.38 -29.24
CA GLU A 389 -25.28 3.31 -29.65
C GLU A 389 -24.73 1.90 -29.41
N ASN A 390 -23.73 1.74 -28.53
CA ASN A 390 -23.15 0.42 -28.26
C ASN A 390 -24.19 -0.53 -27.65
N ALA A 391 -24.26 -1.78 -28.11
CA ALA A 391 -25.16 -2.78 -27.52
C ALA A 391 -24.81 -3.09 -26.05
N VAL A 392 -23.52 -3.00 -25.69
CA VAL A 392 -23.03 -3.15 -24.33
C VAL A 392 -23.11 -1.80 -23.62
N VAL A 393 -24.01 -1.68 -22.64
CA VAL A 393 -24.24 -0.42 -21.89
C VAL A 393 -22.97 0.09 -21.22
N GLN A 394 -22.15 -0.82 -20.69
CA GLN A 394 -20.88 -0.49 -20.04
C GLN A 394 -19.86 0.20 -20.96
N MET A 395 -20.01 0.03 -22.28
CA MET A 395 -19.14 0.62 -23.30
C MET A 395 -19.72 1.90 -23.90
N ARG A 396 -20.71 2.52 -23.23
CA ARG A 396 -21.28 3.81 -23.65
C ARG A 396 -20.71 4.97 -22.81
N PRO A 397 -20.67 6.19 -23.35
CA PRO A 397 -20.23 7.37 -22.59
C PRO A 397 -21.11 7.70 -21.36
N ASP A 398 -22.42 7.43 -21.41
CA ASP A 398 -23.35 7.69 -20.31
C ASP A 398 -23.21 6.72 -19.12
N TYR A 399 -22.48 5.61 -19.29
CA TYR A 399 -22.24 4.64 -18.21
C TYR A 399 -21.46 5.22 -17.02
N ALA A 400 -20.72 6.32 -17.21
CA ALA A 400 -20.12 7.05 -16.10
C ALA A 400 -21.15 7.48 -15.03
N LEU A 401 -22.38 7.79 -15.45
CA LEU A 401 -23.47 8.15 -14.54
C LEU A 401 -23.91 6.95 -13.70
N THR A 402 -23.96 5.76 -14.29
CA THR A 402 -24.27 4.51 -13.57
C THR A 402 -23.19 4.21 -12.54
N ILE A 403 -21.90 4.30 -12.91
CA ILE A 403 -20.79 4.10 -11.97
C ILE A 403 -20.91 5.07 -10.79
N ALA A 404 -21.18 6.36 -11.05
CA ALA A 404 -21.32 7.36 -10.01
C ALA A 404 -22.53 7.11 -9.10
N HIS A 405 -23.69 6.76 -9.68
CA HIS A 405 -24.89 6.43 -8.92
C HIS A 405 -24.66 5.21 -8.01
N ASP A 406 -24.13 4.12 -8.56
CA ASP A 406 -23.88 2.88 -7.81
C ASP A 406 -22.84 3.11 -6.69
N SER A 407 -21.85 3.98 -6.94
CA SER A 407 -20.88 4.39 -5.92
C SER A 407 -21.53 5.12 -4.77
N ILE A 408 -22.47 6.04 -5.05
CA ILE A 408 -23.22 6.79 -4.04
C ILE A 408 -24.13 5.86 -3.25
N GLU A 409 -24.92 5.03 -3.92
CA GLU A 409 -25.81 4.05 -3.29
C GLU A 409 -25.04 3.10 -2.37
N THR A 410 -23.89 2.62 -2.84
CA THR A 410 -22.97 1.83 -2.03
C THR A 410 -22.53 2.59 -0.79
N CYS A 411 -22.10 3.85 -0.95
CA CYS A 411 -21.68 4.65 0.19
C CYS A 411 -22.83 4.85 1.19
N GLU A 412 -24.04 5.16 0.72
CA GLU A 412 -25.22 5.34 1.58
C GLU A 412 -25.64 4.05 2.32
N SER A 413 -25.32 2.88 1.77
CA SER A 413 -25.60 1.58 2.38
C SER A 413 -24.61 1.16 3.46
N LEU A 414 -23.46 1.84 3.56
CA LEU A 414 -22.40 1.53 4.51
C LEU A 414 -22.53 2.43 5.75
N ASP A 415 -22.27 1.86 6.92
CA ASP A 415 -22.24 2.64 8.17
C ASP A 415 -21.16 3.72 8.10
N MET A 416 -21.39 4.87 8.74
CA MET A 416 -20.45 5.99 8.74
C MET A 416 -19.06 5.60 9.23
N THR A 417 -18.96 4.68 10.19
CA THR A 417 -17.69 4.10 10.66
C THR A 417 -16.97 3.30 9.57
N SER A 418 -17.70 2.53 8.78
CA SER A 418 -17.18 1.85 7.58
C SER A 418 -16.75 2.85 6.50
N LEU A 419 -17.45 3.97 6.33
CA LEU A 419 -17.10 5.05 5.37
C LEU A 419 -15.93 5.95 5.83
N GLU A 420 -15.81 6.25 7.12
CA GLU A 420 -14.71 7.03 7.70
C GLU A 420 -13.38 6.27 7.60
N CYS A 421 -13.47 4.94 7.63
CA CYS A 421 -12.37 4.07 7.21
C CYS A 421 -11.94 4.35 5.76
N HIS A 422 -12.88 4.68 4.87
CA HIS A 422 -12.69 5.03 3.44
C HIS A 422 -12.39 6.53 3.12
N GLY A 423 -12.27 7.38 4.14
CA GLY A 423 -12.23 8.85 3.97
C GLY A 423 -11.13 9.41 3.04
N VAL A 424 -11.51 10.43 2.26
CA VAL A 424 -10.77 11.28 1.27
C VAL A 424 -10.71 10.75 -0.17
N GLY A 425 -10.62 9.45 -0.42
CA GLY A 425 -10.52 8.89 -1.78
C GLY A 425 -11.77 9.11 -2.66
N LEU A 426 -12.94 9.28 -2.03
CA LEU A 426 -14.23 9.52 -2.69
C LEU A 426 -14.43 10.97 -3.15
N VAL A 427 -13.73 11.94 -2.55
CA VAL A 427 -14.02 13.37 -2.71
C VAL A 427 -13.32 13.99 -3.94
N SER A 428 -12.26 13.35 -4.46
CA SER A 428 -11.48 13.90 -5.59
C SER A 428 -11.98 13.54 -6.98
N ILE A 429 -13.05 12.73 -7.10
CA ILE A 429 -13.69 12.43 -8.41
C ILE A 429 -14.31 13.71 -9.00
N SER A 430 -14.51 14.76 -8.21
CA SER A 430 -15.10 16.03 -8.64
C SER A 430 -14.10 17.06 -9.22
N SER A 431 -12.78 16.87 -9.14
CA SER A 431 -11.82 17.95 -9.45
C SER A 431 -11.03 17.80 -10.75
N TYR A 432 -11.44 16.91 -11.66
CA TYR A 432 -10.91 16.88 -13.02
C TYR A 432 -12.01 17.11 -14.05
N THR A 433 -12.35 18.37 -14.29
CA THR A 433 -12.86 18.88 -15.58
C THR A 433 -12.60 20.39 -15.66
N PRO A 434 -12.32 20.93 -16.86
CA PRO A 434 -11.16 20.72 -17.73
C PRO A 434 -10.00 21.69 -17.44
#